data_AF-A0A1R3U369-F1
#
_entry.id   AF-A0A1R3U369-F1
#
_cell.length_a   1.000
_cell.length_b   1.000
_cell.length_c   1.000
_cell.angle_alpha   90.00
_cell.angle_beta   90.00
_cell.angle_gamma   90.00
#
_symmetry.space_group_name_H-M   'P 1'
#
loop_
_entity.id
_entity.type
_entity.pdbx_description
1 polymer ?
#
loop_
_entity_poly.entity_id
_entity_poly.type
_entity_poly.pdbx_seq_one_letter_code
_entity_poly.pdbx_strand_id
1 'polypeptide(L)'
;MAKTAYFAIDPNGKTHTRNTERSYSHTVVYRQDKAEKLAFAMHKDWHKTDGRNYDYDALCAAGTHAHVTTVTPASGFHASYTAEQIAARQEAQREENADRIAKAKASIGTMTRAEFIADQQARRVASAEKADYTTYFNAGWCGRLDLAQKLAAKFAGSTILPASAR
;
A
#
# COMPACT_ATOMS: atom_id res chain seq x y z
N MET A 1 -2.57 -28.35 -15.13
CA MET A 1 -1.70 -29.45 -14.66
C MET A 1 -1.83 -29.57 -13.15
N ALA A 2 -1.35 -30.67 -12.54
CA ALA A 2 -1.31 -30.76 -11.08
C ALA A 2 -0.34 -29.70 -10.52
N LYS A 3 -0.74 -28.99 -9.47
CA LYS A 3 0.11 -27.99 -8.81
C LYS A 3 1.03 -28.70 -7.81
N THR A 4 2.30 -28.35 -7.82
CA THR A 4 3.29 -28.77 -6.82
C THR A 4 3.34 -27.74 -5.69
N ALA A 5 3.41 -28.21 -4.45
CA ALA A 5 3.60 -27.38 -3.27
C ALA A 5 5.10 -27.29 -2.96
N TYR A 6 5.65 -26.08 -2.99
CA TYR A 6 7.03 -25.81 -2.59
C TYR A 6 7.06 -25.21 -1.18
N PHE A 7 8.11 -25.51 -0.42
CA PHE A 7 8.38 -24.91 0.87
C PHE A 7 9.87 -24.59 1.06
N ALA A 8 10.14 -23.63 1.94
CA ALA A 8 11.47 -23.30 2.45
C ALA A 8 11.34 -22.85 3.90
N ILE A 9 12.38 -23.07 4.69
CA ILE A 9 12.43 -22.72 6.11
C ILE A 9 13.41 -21.56 6.26
N ASP A 10 12.93 -20.44 6.81
CA ASP A 10 13.77 -19.27 7.05
C ASP A 10 14.68 -19.44 8.28
N PRO A 11 15.64 -18.52 8.51
CA PRO A 11 16.54 -18.61 9.64
C PRO A 11 15.87 -18.61 11.03
N ASN A 12 14.61 -18.19 11.14
CA ASN A 12 13.84 -18.25 12.38
C ASN A 12 13.00 -19.54 12.49
N GLY A 13 13.15 -20.48 11.56
CA GLY A 13 12.40 -21.73 11.51
C GLY A 13 11.00 -21.60 10.90
N LYS A 14 10.60 -20.43 10.41
CA LYS A 14 9.27 -20.25 9.82
C LYS A 14 9.24 -20.78 8.39
N THR A 15 8.18 -21.52 8.08
CA THR A 15 7.97 -22.09 6.74
C THR A 15 7.29 -21.08 5.81
N HIS A 16 7.88 -20.88 4.63
CA HIS A 16 7.29 -20.16 3.51
C HIS A 16 6.82 -21.17 2.47
N THR A 17 5.62 -21.01 1.92
CA THR A 17 5.04 -21.96 0.97
C THR A 17 4.61 -21.30 -0.33
N ARG A 18 4.58 -22.08 -1.42
CA ARG A 18 4.02 -21.67 -2.71
C ARG A 18 3.46 -22.87 -3.48
N ASN A 19 2.20 -22.75 -3.91
CA ASN A 19 1.55 -23.75 -4.76
C ASN A 19 1.55 -23.27 -6.22
N THR A 20 2.14 -24.04 -7.13
CA THR A 20 2.30 -23.61 -8.53
C THR A 20 2.52 -24.79 -9.48
N GLU A 21 2.36 -24.57 -10.79
CA GLU A 21 2.77 -25.53 -11.83
C GLU A 21 4.24 -25.34 -12.25
N ARG A 22 4.89 -24.24 -11.82
CA ARG A 22 6.29 -23.95 -12.15
C ARG A 22 7.24 -24.64 -11.18
N SER A 23 8.40 -25.07 -11.67
CA SER A 23 9.45 -25.62 -10.81
C SER A 23 10.28 -24.53 -10.15
N TYR A 24 10.44 -24.61 -8.83
CA TYR A 24 11.30 -23.75 -8.05
C TYR A 24 12.39 -24.56 -7.34
N SER A 25 13.60 -24.01 -7.30
CA SER A 25 14.74 -24.60 -6.59
C SER A 25 15.24 -23.69 -5.46
N HIS A 26 14.85 -22.41 -5.47
CA HIS A 26 15.25 -21.42 -4.49
C HIS A 26 14.09 -20.50 -4.10
N THR A 27 14.17 -19.92 -2.91
CA THR A 27 13.41 -18.73 -2.53
C THR A 27 14.35 -17.69 -1.94
N VAL A 28 14.03 -16.42 -2.11
CA VAL A 28 14.73 -15.32 -1.45
C VAL A 28 13.86 -14.83 -0.32
N VAL A 29 14.43 -14.79 0.88
CA VAL A 29 13.82 -14.12 2.03
C VAL A 29 14.68 -12.94 2.45
N TYR A 30 14.08 -11.94 3.07
CA TYR A 30 14.80 -10.78 3.57
C TYR A 30 14.19 -10.29 4.88
N ARG A 31 15.00 -9.64 5.70
CA ARG A 31 14.53 -8.88 6.85
C ARG A 31 14.54 -7.41 6.49
N GLN A 32 13.57 -6.68 7.01
CA GLN A 32 13.64 -5.22 6.96
C GLN A 32 14.70 -4.76 7.96
N ASP A 33 15.41 -3.69 7.62
CA ASP A 33 16.33 -3.03 8.54
C ASP A 33 15.65 -1.84 9.22
N LYS A 34 15.86 -1.71 10.54
CA LYS A 34 15.26 -0.64 11.34
C LYS A 34 15.82 0.72 10.95
N ALA A 35 17.13 0.83 10.75
CA ALA A 35 17.76 2.09 10.40
C ALA A 35 17.31 2.55 9.01
N GLU A 36 17.21 1.65 8.03
CA GLU A 36 16.66 1.95 6.71
C GLU A 36 15.19 2.41 6.79
N LYS A 37 14.35 1.74 7.59
CA LYS A 37 12.95 2.16 7.76
C LYS A 37 12.82 3.51 8.44
N LEU A 38 13.64 3.80 9.44
CA LEU A 38 13.66 5.11 10.09
C LEU A 38 14.15 6.21 9.13
N ALA A 39 15.22 5.95 8.37
CA ALA A 39 15.71 6.86 7.36
C ALA A 39 14.64 7.15 6.28
N PHE A 40 13.90 6.12 5.86
CA PHE A 40 12.78 6.27 4.94
C PHE A 40 11.61 7.06 5.56
N ALA A 41 11.26 6.82 6.82
CA ALA A 41 10.21 7.56 7.52
C ALA A 41 10.53 9.05 7.68
N MET A 42 11.83 9.38 7.80
CA MET A 42 12.36 10.74 7.90
C MET A 42 12.75 11.33 6.53
N HIS A 43 12.47 10.64 5.43
CA HIS A 43 12.88 11.10 4.11
C HIS A 43 12.27 12.45 3.79
N LYS A 44 13.10 13.41 3.39
CA LYS A 44 12.68 14.81 3.21
C LYS A 44 11.48 14.94 2.27
N ASP A 45 11.38 14.17 1.18
CA ASP A 45 10.29 14.36 0.22
C ASP A 45 8.89 13.98 0.74
N TRP A 46 8.78 13.33 1.91
CA TRP A 46 7.49 13.08 2.54
C TRP A 46 6.70 14.35 2.82
N HIS A 47 7.37 15.46 3.20
CA HIS A 47 6.66 16.73 3.45
C HIS A 47 5.88 17.22 2.23
N LYS A 48 6.37 16.95 1.01
CA LYS A 48 5.69 17.34 -0.23
C LYS A 48 4.45 16.49 -0.48
N THR A 49 4.54 15.19 -0.20
CA THR A 49 3.41 14.27 -0.37
C THR A 49 2.35 14.53 0.68
N ASP A 50 2.74 14.64 1.96
CA ASP A 50 1.78 14.94 3.03
C ASP A 50 1.20 16.34 2.89
N GLY A 51 1.99 17.31 2.46
CA GLY A 51 1.50 18.65 2.14
C GLY A 51 0.42 18.62 1.05
N ARG A 52 0.64 17.88 -0.03
CA ARG A 52 -0.39 17.71 -1.08
C ARG A 52 -1.62 16.97 -0.57
N ASN A 53 -1.46 15.97 0.30
CA ASN A 53 -2.59 15.26 0.91
C ASN A 53 -3.41 16.20 1.81
N TYR A 54 -2.74 17.04 2.60
CA TYR A 54 -3.42 18.09 3.38
C TYR A 54 -4.17 19.07 2.48
N ASP A 55 -3.51 19.57 1.43
CA ASP A 55 -4.11 20.55 0.50
C ASP A 55 -5.36 19.94 -0.18
N TYR A 56 -5.30 18.65 -0.55
CA TYR A 56 -6.43 17.88 -1.07
C TYR A 56 -7.58 17.76 -0.05
N ASP A 57 -7.29 17.30 1.17
CA ASP A 57 -8.30 17.12 2.21
C ASP A 57 -8.90 18.46 2.64
N ALA A 58 -8.12 19.54 2.69
CA ALA A 58 -8.61 20.89 3.00
C ALA A 58 -9.62 21.37 1.95
N LEU A 59 -9.35 21.18 0.65
CA LEU A 59 -10.29 21.50 -0.42
C LEU A 59 -11.54 20.62 -0.39
N CYS A 60 -11.39 19.34 -0.03
CA CYS A 60 -12.53 18.45 0.15
C CYS A 60 -13.38 18.86 1.36
N ALA A 61 -12.76 19.17 2.50
CA ALA A 61 -13.45 19.61 3.71
C ALA A 61 -14.18 20.94 3.52
N ALA A 62 -13.63 21.85 2.71
CA ALA A 62 -14.26 23.10 2.29
C ALA A 62 -15.38 22.91 1.25
N GLY A 63 -15.52 21.71 0.68
CA GLY A 63 -16.50 21.42 -0.36
C GLY A 63 -16.16 22.06 -1.71
N THR A 64 -14.90 22.39 -1.98
CA THR A 64 -14.47 23.07 -3.22
C THR A 64 -13.70 22.18 -4.17
N HIS A 65 -13.24 20.99 -3.74
CA HIS A 65 -12.54 20.06 -4.60
C HIS A 65 -13.48 19.44 -5.65
N ALA A 66 -12.98 19.20 -6.87
CA ALA A 66 -13.76 18.59 -7.96
C ALA A 66 -14.41 17.25 -7.56
N HIS A 67 -13.70 16.43 -6.78
CA HIS A 67 -14.19 15.13 -6.30
C HIS A 67 -15.35 15.19 -5.30
N VAL A 68 -15.66 16.35 -4.72
CA VAL A 68 -16.81 16.51 -3.80
C VAL A 68 -17.89 17.44 -4.36
N THR A 69 -17.57 18.22 -5.40
CA THR A 69 -18.48 19.14 -6.07
C THR A 69 -19.12 18.54 -7.33
N THR A 70 -18.48 17.55 -7.96
CA THR A 70 -18.95 17.00 -9.23
C THR A 70 -19.93 15.86 -8.97
N VAL A 71 -21.09 15.94 -9.62
CA VAL A 71 -22.03 14.84 -9.84
C VAL A 71 -22.15 14.66 -11.35
N THR A 72 -22.11 13.42 -11.84
CA THR A 72 -22.15 13.16 -13.28
C THR A 72 -23.48 13.67 -13.84
N PRO A 73 -23.48 14.57 -14.84
CA PRO A 73 -24.73 15.04 -15.45
C PRO A 73 -25.41 13.90 -16.20
N ALA A 74 -26.72 13.99 -16.44
CA ALA A 74 -27.47 12.96 -17.15
C ALA A 74 -26.87 12.63 -18.54
N SER A 75 -26.34 13.65 -19.23
CA SER A 75 -25.63 13.51 -20.51
C SER A 75 -24.31 12.74 -20.44
N GLY A 76 -23.77 12.53 -19.23
CA GLY A 76 -22.55 11.76 -18.99
C GLY A 76 -22.79 10.26 -18.81
N PHE A 77 -24.05 9.81 -18.79
CA PHE A 77 -24.39 8.39 -18.70
C PHE A 77 -24.58 7.77 -20.08
N HIS A 78 -24.33 6.46 -20.19
CA HIS A 78 -24.56 5.71 -21.41
C HIS A 78 -26.06 5.69 -21.77
N ALA A 79 -26.39 5.73 -23.05
CA ALA A 79 -27.77 5.84 -23.54
C ALA A 79 -28.70 4.69 -23.11
N SER A 80 -28.14 3.57 -22.65
CA SER A 80 -28.90 2.44 -22.11
C SER A 80 -29.41 2.64 -20.68
N TYR A 81 -28.98 3.71 -19.99
CA TYR A 81 -29.44 3.99 -18.64
C TYR A 81 -30.84 4.59 -18.66
N THR A 82 -31.72 4.08 -17.80
CA THR A 82 -33.03 4.71 -17.57
C THR A 82 -32.87 5.99 -16.73
N ALA A 83 -33.85 6.87 -16.78
CA ALA A 83 -33.87 8.07 -15.93
C ALA A 83 -33.78 7.73 -14.42
N GLU A 84 -34.40 6.62 -14.00
CA GLU A 84 -34.34 6.11 -12.63
C GLU A 84 -32.93 5.66 -12.24
N GLN A 85 -32.23 4.95 -13.13
CA GLN A 85 -30.85 4.52 -12.90
C GLN A 85 -29.89 5.72 -12.81
N ILE A 86 -30.09 6.73 -13.66
CA ILE A 86 -29.33 7.99 -13.61
C ILE A 86 -29.56 8.68 -12.27
N ALA A 87 -30.82 8.86 -11.87
CA ALA A 87 -31.17 9.53 -10.61
C ALA A 87 -30.59 8.78 -9.39
N ALA A 88 -30.71 7.45 -9.35
CA ALA A 88 -30.15 6.63 -8.28
C ALA A 88 -28.62 6.74 -8.21
N ARG A 89 -27.92 6.76 -9.35
CA ARG A 89 -26.46 6.91 -9.36
C ARG A 89 -26.02 8.30 -8.95
N GLN A 90 -26.74 9.34 -9.36
CA GLN A 90 -26.48 10.72 -8.94
C GLN A 90 -26.69 10.90 -7.44
N GLU A 91 -27.69 10.24 -6.85
CA GLU A 91 -27.89 10.26 -5.41
C GLU A 91 -26.75 9.55 -4.67
N ALA A 92 -26.38 8.34 -5.11
CA ALA A 92 -25.21 7.64 -4.55
C ALA A 92 -23.92 8.48 -4.65
N GLN A 93 -23.72 9.24 -5.73
CA GLN A 93 -22.58 10.15 -5.84
C GLN A 93 -22.64 11.30 -4.83
N ARG A 94 -23.83 11.86 -4.55
CA ARG A 94 -24.00 12.88 -3.52
C ARG A 94 -23.68 12.32 -2.12
N GLU A 95 -24.14 11.11 -1.82
CA GLU A 95 -23.81 10.42 -0.56
C GLU A 95 -22.30 10.15 -0.44
N GLU A 96 -21.68 9.61 -1.50
CA GLU A 96 -20.22 9.41 -1.55
C GLU A 96 -19.46 10.73 -1.36
N ASN A 97 -19.93 11.82 -1.96
CA ASN A 97 -19.32 13.14 -1.81
C ASN A 97 -19.46 13.67 -0.37
N ALA A 98 -20.61 13.48 0.26
CA ALA A 98 -20.83 13.86 1.66
C ALA A 98 -19.92 13.06 2.61
N ASP A 99 -19.76 11.76 2.38
CA ASP A 99 -18.83 10.91 3.13
C ASP A 99 -17.36 11.36 2.95
N ARG A 100 -16.95 11.72 1.72
CA ARG A 100 -15.62 12.28 1.44
C ARG A 100 -15.38 13.58 2.22
N ILE A 101 -16.36 14.49 2.24
CA ILE A 101 -16.27 15.74 3.02
C ILE A 101 -16.11 15.44 4.51
N ALA A 102 -16.92 14.51 5.05
CA ALA A 102 -16.86 14.13 6.46
C ALA A 102 -15.49 13.52 6.83
N LYS A 103 -14.98 12.60 6.01
CA LYS A 103 -13.65 11.99 6.19
C LYS A 103 -12.53 13.01 6.09
N ALA A 104 -12.60 13.93 5.14
CA ALA A 104 -11.61 14.99 4.98
C ALA A 104 -11.57 15.91 6.21
N LYS A 105 -12.74 16.32 6.74
CA LYS A 105 -12.85 17.09 7.98
C LYS A 105 -12.26 16.34 9.18
N ALA A 106 -12.50 15.03 9.28
CA ALA A 106 -11.93 14.22 10.35
C ALA A 106 -10.41 14.02 10.20
N SER A 107 -9.90 13.90 8.96
CA SER A 107 -8.49 13.71 8.62
C SER A 107 -7.63 14.91 9.05
N ILE A 108 -8.06 16.13 8.67
CA ILE A 108 -7.31 17.35 8.98
C ILE A 108 -7.68 17.95 10.34
N GLY A 109 -8.88 17.68 10.85
CA GLY A 109 -9.37 18.22 12.11
C GLY A 109 -9.25 19.76 12.15
N THR A 110 -8.61 20.26 13.20
CA THR A 110 -8.25 21.68 13.38
C THR A 110 -6.77 21.95 13.09
N MET A 111 -6.06 20.98 12.50
CA MET A 111 -4.62 21.07 12.30
C MET A 111 -4.29 22.04 11.17
N THR A 112 -3.26 22.84 11.39
CA THR A 112 -2.56 23.52 10.31
C THR A 112 -1.85 22.50 9.42
N ARG A 113 -1.51 22.92 8.20
CA ARG A 113 -0.72 22.12 7.26
C ARG A 113 0.59 21.62 7.87
N ALA A 114 1.29 22.47 8.64
CA ALA A 114 2.55 22.12 9.27
C ALA A 114 2.37 21.07 10.37
N GLU A 115 1.35 21.22 11.21
CA GLU A 115 1.02 20.25 12.25
C GLU A 115 0.62 18.89 11.66
N PHE A 116 -0.17 18.88 10.58
CA PHE A 116 -0.54 17.65 9.88
C PHE A 116 0.69 16.91 9.34
N ILE A 117 1.61 17.62 8.67
CA ILE A 117 2.85 17.02 8.16
C ILE A 117 3.70 16.46 9.31
N ALA A 118 3.82 17.19 10.42
CA ALA A 118 4.57 16.75 11.59
C ALA A 118 3.94 15.50 12.23
N ASP A 119 2.62 15.45 12.38
CA ASP A 119 1.91 14.27 12.89
C ASP A 119 2.08 13.05 11.99
N GLN A 120 1.97 13.22 10.67
CA GLN A 120 2.19 12.13 9.72
C GLN A 120 3.64 11.60 9.79
N GLN A 121 4.62 12.48 9.96
CA GLN A 121 6.00 12.07 10.19
C GLN A 121 6.15 11.32 11.51
N ALA A 122 5.57 11.82 12.60
CA ALA A 122 5.59 11.17 13.91
C ALA A 122 4.96 9.78 13.86
N ARG A 123 3.82 9.61 13.17
CA ARG A 123 3.18 8.30 12.96
C ARG A 123 4.07 7.32 12.19
N ARG A 124 4.73 7.79 11.11
CA ARG A 124 5.66 6.94 10.35
C ARG A 124 6.86 6.50 11.19
N VAL A 125 7.45 7.43 11.95
CA VAL A 125 8.56 7.13 12.87
C VAL A 125 8.11 6.14 13.93
N ALA A 126 6.99 6.39 14.62
CA ALA A 126 6.46 5.50 15.64
C ALA A 126 6.12 4.10 15.08
N SER A 127 5.59 4.02 13.84
CA SER A 127 5.34 2.75 13.17
C SER A 127 6.64 2.00 12.85
N ALA A 128 7.70 2.70 12.46
CA ALA A 128 9.01 2.10 12.28
C ALA A 128 9.58 1.62 13.62
N GLU A 129 9.49 2.42 14.68
CA GLU A 129 10.01 2.04 16.00
C GLU A 129 9.35 0.79 16.58
N LYS A 130 8.04 0.61 16.37
CA LYS A 130 7.25 -0.52 16.87
C LYS A 130 7.28 -1.76 15.97
N ALA A 131 7.82 -1.66 14.75
CA ALA A 131 7.81 -2.78 13.83
C ALA A 131 8.72 -3.91 14.32
N ASP A 132 8.32 -5.16 14.04
CA ASP A 132 9.18 -6.32 14.25
C ASP A 132 10.13 -6.51 13.07
N TYR A 133 11.42 -6.30 13.33
CA TYR A 133 12.50 -6.44 12.36
C TYR A 133 13.16 -7.81 12.41
N THR A 134 12.67 -8.73 13.23
CA THR A 134 13.17 -10.11 13.29
C THR A 134 12.51 -11.00 12.23
N THR A 135 11.29 -10.67 11.81
CA THR A 135 10.53 -11.42 10.81
C THR A 135 11.16 -11.38 9.42
N TYR A 136 11.32 -12.55 8.80
CA TYR A 136 11.67 -12.69 7.39
C TYR A 136 10.44 -12.62 6.48
N PHE A 137 10.57 -11.88 5.40
CA PHE A 137 9.58 -11.74 4.33
C PHE A 137 10.06 -12.48 3.07
N ASN A 138 9.15 -13.13 2.36
CA ASN A 138 9.45 -13.77 1.07
C ASN A 138 9.51 -12.70 -0.03
N ALA A 139 10.67 -12.51 -0.65
CA ALA A 139 10.84 -11.63 -1.81
C ALA A 139 10.45 -12.32 -3.13
N GLY A 140 10.55 -13.65 -3.19
CA GLY A 140 10.11 -14.42 -4.36
C GLY A 140 10.76 -15.79 -4.48
N TRP A 141 10.20 -16.59 -5.40
CA TRP A 141 10.66 -17.95 -5.70
C TRP A 141 11.32 -17.99 -7.07
N CYS A 142 12.44 -18.70 -7.17
CA CYS A 142 13.29 -18.74 -8.36
C CYS A 142 13.58 -20.19 -8.78
N GLY A 143 13.46 -20.47 -10.07
CA GLY A 143 13.78 -21.77 -10.65
C GLY A 143 15.29 -22.00 -10.83
N ARG A 144 16.10 -20.94 -10.74
CA ARG A 144 17.56 -20.97 -10.92
C ARG A 144 18.26 -20.08 -9.89
N LEU A 145 19.50 -20.42 -9.56
CA LEU A 145 20.33 -19.70 -8.60
C LEU A 145 20.69 -18.27 -9.07
N ASP A 146 20.99 -18.08 -10.36
CA ASP A 146 21.34 -16.75 -10.92
C ASP A 146 20.20 -15.74 -10.75
N LEU A 147 18.95 -16.19 -10.94
CA LEU A 147 17.76 -15.37 -10.72
C LEU A 147 17.56 -15.05 -9.24
N ALA A 148 17.82 -16.03 -8.36
CA ALA A 148 17.76 -15.82 -6.93
C ALA A 148 18.81 -14.79 -6.45
N GLN A 149 20.04 -14.85 -6.98
CA GLN A 149 21.09 -13.87 -6.69
C GLN A 149 20.72 -12.47 -7.18
N LYS A 150 20.19 -12.34 -8.40
CA LYS A 150 19.69 -11.06 -8.94
C LYS A 150 18.55 -10.49 -8.09
N LEU A 151 17.68 -11.34 -7.55
CA LEU A 151 16.61 -10.92 -6.67
C LEU A 151 17.14 -10.51 -5.30
N ALA A 152 18.03 -11.30 -4.71
CA ALA A 152 18.67 -11.03 -3.42
C ALA A 152 19.43 -9.69 -3.43
N ALA A 153 20.10 -9.35 -4.54
CA ALA A 153 20.80 -8.07 -4.68
C ALA A 153 19.90 -6.82 -4.57
N LYS A 154 18.56 -6.97 -4.70
CA LYS A 154 17.60 -5.88 -4.54
C LYS A 154 17.21 -5.63 -3.07
N PHE A 155 17.49 -6.57 -2.18
CA PHE A 155 17.06 -6.54 -0.79
C PHE A 155 18.27 -6.72 0.12
N ALA A 156 18.65 -5.65 0.82
CA ALA A 156 19.67 -5.71 1.85
C ALA A 156 19.29 -6.75 2.93
N GLY A 157 20.30 -7.45 3.47
CA GLY A 157 20.07 -8.48 4.49
C GLY A 157 19.26 -9.69 4.00
N SER A 158 19.17 -9.91 2.68
CA SER A 158 18.48 -11.07 2.13
C SER A 158 19.30 -12.35 2.24
N THR A 159 18.60 -13.48 2.19
CA THR A 159 19.16 -14.83 2.23
C THR A 159 18.46 -15.69 1.18
N ILE A 160 19.25 -16.42 0.40
CA ILE A 160 18.73 -17.40 -0.56
C ILE A 160 18.60 -18.73 0.17
N LEU A 161 17.41 -19.30 0.14
CA LEU A 161 17.09 -20.58 0.76
C LEU A 161 16.78 -21.62 -0.33
N PRO A 162 17.15 -22.90 -0.12
CA PRO A 162 16.69 -23.96 -1.01
C PRO A 162 15.17 -24.13 -0.91
N ALA A 163 14.54 -24.36 -2.05
CA ALA A 163 13.12 -24.72 -2.13
C ALA A 163 12.98 -26.24 -2.30
N SER A 164 12.13 -26.85 -1.49
CA SER A 164 11.81 -28.28 -1.57
C SER A 164 10.36 -28.47 -1.98
N ALA A 165 10.09 -29.44 -2.85
CA ALA A 165 8.73 -29.85 -3.18
C ALA A 165 8.16 -30.76 -2.07
N ARG A 166 6.85 -30.70 -1.86
CA ARG A 166 6.05 -31.67 -1.11
C ARG A 166 5.23 -32.52 -2.08
#